data_AF-A0A7K2JGV4-F1
#
_entry.id   AF-A0A7K2JGV4-F1
#
_cell.length_a   1.000
_cell.length_b   1.000
_cell.length_c   1.000
_cell.angle_alpha   90.00
_cell.angle_beta   90.00
_cell.angle_gamma   90.00
#
_symmetry.space_group_name_H-M   'P 1'
#
loop_
_entity.id
_entity.type
_entity.pdbx_description
1 polymer ?
#
loop_
_entity_poly.entity_id
_entity_poly.type
_entity_poly.pdbx_seq_one_letter_code
_entity_poly.pdbx_strand_id
1 'polypeptide(L)' 'MATTTAQATGQRLTGMPEIADPSKVAPRDARELSKLFFDQLTVLEEGTPEYQYARNTLIEMNMSLVRFAAG' A
#
# COMPACT_ATOMS: atom_id res chain seq x y z
N MET A 1 -15.97 -19.99 -7.48
CA MET A 1 -15.49 -18.81 -6.73
C MET A 1 -14.14 -18.43 -7.31
N ALA A 2 -14.06 -17.29 -7.99
CA ALA A 2 -12.87 -16.89 -8.73
C ALA A 2 -11.97 -16.03 -7.84
N THR A 3 -10.77 -16.53 -7.56
CA THR A 3 -9.68 -15.79 -6.93
C THR A 3 -9.12 -14.79 -7.93
N THR A 4 -9.34 -13.50 -7.70
CA THR A 4 -8.78 -12.43 -8.53
C THR A 4 -7.34 -12.17 -8.14
N THR A 5 -6.41 -12.69 -8.93
CA THR A 5 -4.99 -12.32 -8.93
C THR A 5 -4.81 -10.86 -9.34
N ALA A 6 -4.26 -10.02 -8.46
CA ALA A 6 -3.80 -8.67 -8.81
C ALA A 6 -2.48 -8.78 -9.58
N GLN A 7 -2.52 -8.54 -10.90
CA GLN A 7 -1.32 -8.45 -11.73
C GLN A 7 -0.69 -7.06 -11.58
N ALA A 8 0.51 -7.00 -11.01
CA ALA A 8 1.34 -5.80 -10.93
C ALA A 8 2.01 -5.53 -12.29
N THR A 9 1.57 -4.50 -13.01
CA THR A 9 2.22 -4.03 -14.25
C THR A 9 2.23 -2.50 -14.28
N GLY A 10 3.37 -1.90 -13.94
CA GLY A 10 3.62 -0.46 -14.00
C GLY A 10 4.93 -0.12 -13.29
N GLN A 11 5.47 1.08 -13.49
CA GLN A 11 6.88 1.40 -13.25
C GLN A 11 7.32 1.24 -11.79
N ARG A 12 8.50 0.65 -11.62
CA ARG A 12 9.17 0.43 -10.34
C ARG A 12 9.70 1.76 -9.81
N LEU A 13 8.83 2.52 -9.11
CA LEU A 13 9.27 3.50 -8.12
C LEU A 13 10.22 2.73 -7.19
N THR A 14 11.50 3.07 -7.22
CA THR A 14 12.64 2.29 -6.73
C THR A 14 12.32 1.42 -5.50
N GLY A 15 12.04 0.13 -5.72
CA GLY A 15 11.88 -0.88 -4.66
C GLY A 15 10.50 -0.98 -3.99
N MET A 16 9.53 -0.11 -4.32
CA MET A 16 8.21 -0.11 -3.69
C MET A 16 7.20 -0.93 -4.50
N PRO A 17 6.39 -1.81 -3.89
CA PRO A 17 5.35 -2.53 -4.61
C PRO A 17 4.29 -1.56 -5.12
N GLU A 18 3.91 -1.72 -6.39
CA GLU A 18 2.78 -0.99 -6.95
C GLU A 18 1.48 -1.69 -6.57
N ILE A 19 0.57 -0.94 -5.94
CA ILE A 19 -0.73 -1.43 -5.51
C ILE A 19 -1.82 -0.76 -6.32
N ALA A 20 -2.55 -1.57 -7.11
CA ALA A 20 -3.58 -1.09 -8.02
C ALA A 20 -4.83 -0.54 -7.31
N ASP A 21 -5.25 -1.15 -6.20
CA ASP A 21 -6.38 -0.70 -5.38
C ASP A 21 -6.07 -0.95 -3.89
N PRO A 22 -5.38 -0.01 -3.22
CA PRO A 22 -4.94 -0.21 -1.85
C PRO A 22 -6.10 -0.40 -0.86
N SER A 23 -7.26 0.19 -1.16
CA SER A 23 -8.47 0.09 -0.33
C SER A 23 -9.11 -1.31 -0.32
N LYS A 24 -8.78 -2.16 -1.31
CA LYS A 24 -9.27 -3.54 -1.44
C LYS A 24 -8.28 -4.60 -0.97
N VAL A 25 -7.11 -4.20 -0.46
CA VAL A 25 -6.13 -5.13 0.08
C VAL A 25 -6.72 -5.81 1.32
N ALA A 26 -6.56 -7.13 1.42
CA ALA A 26 -7.06 -7.87 2.57
C ALA A 26 -6.38 -7.37 3.86
N PRO A 27 -7.07 -7.29 5.01
CA PRO A 27 -6.51 -6.70 6.21
C PRO A 27 -5.19 -7.33 6.69
N ARG A 28 -5.02 -8.63 6.48
CA ARG A 28 -3.77 -9.32 6.79
C ARG A 28 -2.61 -8.80 5.93
N ASP A 29 -2.83 -8.72 4.63
CA ASP A 29 -1.81 -8.31 3.66
C ASP A 29 -1.53 -6.81 3.78
N ALA A 30 -2.55 -6.00 4.07
CA ALA A 30 -2.39 -4.58 4.36
C ALA A 30 -1.48 -4.34 5.56
N ARG A 31 -1.57 -5.15 6.63
CA ARG A 31 -0.64 -5.06 7.78
C ARG A 31 0.79 -5.41 7.40
N GLU A 32 0.99 -6.41 6.54
CA GLU A 32 2.33 -6.82 6.10
C GLU A 32 2.94 -5.77 5.15
N LEU A 33 2.18 -5.30 4.18
CA LEU A 33 2.59 -4.29 3.20
C LEU A 33 2.86 -2.93 3.86
N SER A 34 2.01 -2.50 4.80
CA SER A 34 2.21 -1.21 5.48
C SER A 34 3.60 -1.09 6.12
N LYS A 35 4.19 -2.18 6.62
CA LYS A 35 5.57 -2.17 7.16
C LYS A 35 6.59 -1.72 6.11
N LEU A 36 6.52 -2.27 4.91
CA LEU A 36 7.41 -1.92 3.81
C LEU A 36 7.28 -0.44 3.43
N PHE A 37 6.05 0.06 3.37
CA PHE A 37 5.80 1.47 3.05
C PHE A 37 6.27 2.41 4.17
N PHE A 38 6.10 2.03 5.44
CA PHE A 38 6.66 2.80 6.56
C PHE A 38 8.18 2.85 6.51
N ASP A 39 8.85 1.72 6.23
CA ASP A 39 10.31 1.68 6.08
C ASP A 39 10.76 2.61 4.94
N GLN A 40 10.04 2.64 3.82
CA GLN A 40 10.34 3.57 2.71
C GLN A 40 10.16 5.05 3.11
N LEU A 41 9.11 5.40 3.86
CA LEU A 41 8.93 6.77 4.34
C LEU A 41 10.07 7.26 5.24
N THR A 42 10.87 6.38 5.84
CA THR A 42 12.04 6.79 6.65
C THR A 42 13.23 7.27 5.81
N VAL A 43 13.29 6.88 4.53
CA VAL A 43 14.41 7.19 3.62
C VAL A 43 14.02 8.13 2.49
N LEU A 44 12.73 8.19 2.16
CA LEU A 44 12.20 9.07 1.12
C LEU A 44 12.15 10.53 1.60
N GLU A 45 12.58 11.44 0.74
CA GLU A 45 12.51 12.87 1.00
C GLU A 45 11.07 13.37 0.89
N GLU A 46 10.61 14.12 1.90
CA GLU A 46 9.28 14.71 1.89
C GLU A 46 9.13 15.73 0.73
N GLY A 47 7.98 15.67 0.05
CA GLY A 47 7.70 16.50 -1.13
C GLY A 47 7.96 15.78 -2.46
N THR A 48 8.67 14.64 -2.46
CA THR A 48 8.87 13.82 -3.67
C THR A 48 7.61 13.05 -4.08
N PRO A 49 7.44 12.74 -5.38
CA PRO A 49 6.36 11.86 -5.85
C PRO A 49 6.34 10.49 -5.15
N GLU A 50 7.51 9.94 -4.86
CA GLU A 50 7.67 8.65 -4.19
C GLU A 50 7.18 8.70 -2.74
N TYR A 51 7.54 9.76 -2.00
CA TYR A 51 7.05 9.99 -0.64
C TYR A 51 5.52 10.16 -0.61
N GLN A 52 4.99 10.92 -1.56
CA GLN A 52 3.54 11.10 -1.70
C GLN A 52 2.83 9.79 -2.03
N TYR A 53 3.38 9.00 -2.96
CA TYR A 53 2.84 7.69 -3.29
C TYR A 53 2.80 6.79 -2.05
N ALA A 54 3.93 6.66 -1.34
CA ALA A 54 4.01 5.81 -0.15
C ALA A 54 2.98 6.18 0.92
N ARG A 55 2.89 7.49 1.22
CA ARG A 55 1.95 8.03 2.20
C ARG A 55 0.50 7.81 1.78
N ASN A 56 0.16 8.10 0.53
CA ASN A 56 -1.22 7.97 0.04
C ASN A 56 -1.67 6.50 0.03
N THR A 57 -0.79 5.59 -0.42
CA THR A 57 -1.07 4.15 -0.39
C THR A 57 -1.27 3.63 1.04
N LEU A 58 -0.48 4.09 2.01
CA LEU A 58 -0.68 3.75 3.44
C LEU A 58 -2.04 4.24 3.98
N ILE A 59 -2.47 5.45 3.61
CA ILE A 59 -3.77 5.99 4.01
C ILE A 59 -4.90 5.11 3.48
N GLU A 60 -4.83 4.73 2.20
CA GLU A 60 -5.85 3.91 1.56
C GLU A 60 -5.89 2.48 2.12
N MET A 61 -4.73 1.83 2.34
CA MET A 61 -4.67 0.50 2.97
C MET A 61 -5.21 0.50 4.40
N ASN A 62 -5.01 1.60 5.14
CA ASN A 62 -5.54 1.72 6.50
C ASN A 62 -7.07 1.73 6.54
N MET A 63 -7.76 2.13 5.46
CA MET A 63 -9.23 2.03 5.41
C MET A 63 -9.70 0.57 5.51
N SER A 64 -9.00 -0.37 4.86
CA SER A 64 -9.31 -1.80 4.94
C SER A 64 -9.12 -2.33 6.38
N LEU A 65 -8.09 -1.83 7.08
CA LEU A 65 -7.82 -2.18 8.48
C LEU A 65 -8.85 -1.60 9.44
N VAL A 66 -9.22 -0.33 9.27
CA VAL A 66 -10.25 0.32 10.09
C VAL A 66 -11.59 -0.38 9.93
N ARG A 67 -11.99 -0.69 8.69
CA ARG A 67 -13.24 -1.44 8.44
C ARG A 67 -13.23 -2.82 9.08
N PHE A 68 -12.09 -3.51 9.06
CA PHE A 68 -11.94 -4.81 9.71
C PHE A 68 -11.97 -4.72 11.24
N ALA A 69 -11.39 -3.67 11.83
CA ALA A 69 -11.32 -3.51 13.28
C ALA A 69 -12.60 -2.92 13.90
N ALA A 70 -13.38 -2.19 13.12
CA ALA A 70 -14.63 -1.56 13.56
C ALA A 70 -15.88 -2.44 13.40
N GLY A 71 -15.77 -3.56 12.67
CA GLY A 71 -16.81 -4.60 12.56
C GLY A 71 -16.62 -5.69 13.60
#